data_AF-A0AAW2EXJ8-F1
#
_entry.id   AF-A0AAW2EXJ8-F1
#
_cell.length_a   1.000
_cell.length_b   1.000
_cell.length_c   1.000
_cell.angle_alpha   90.00
_cell.angle_beta   90.00
_cell.angle_gamma   90.00
#
_symmetry.space_group_name_H-M   'P 1'
#
loop_
_entity.id
_entity.type
_entity.pdbx_description
1 polymer ?
#
loop_
_entity_poly.entity_id
_entity_poly.type
_entity_poly.pdbx_seq_one_letter_code
_entity_poly.pdbx_strand_id
1 'polypeptide(L)'
;MRNFEVVVTSVNDLNYRGRRIVPLEEHTKCKCDCRVKEEDCNDRQHYESHNCACVCNNIDEEEKCRKNDLKIWDSVFCTCTCRAQEPCTTGYYFNPNTCRCGPITLSRPVNRFTTTNYNFTNRRPENRRPVIIPLDPSDPRRKPKEDPEYK
;
A
#
# COMPACT_ATOMS: atom_id res chain seq x y z
N MET A 1 8.41 -9.51 37.93
CA MET A 1 7.26 -9.08 38.75
C MET A 1 7.68 -9.08 40.20
N ARG A 2 7.72 -7.90 40.82
CA ARG A 2 8.11 -7.73 42.21
C ARG A 2 7.06 -6.89 42.93
N ASN A 3 6.77 -7.25 44.18
CA ASN A 3 5.70 -6.66 44.94
C ASN A 3 6.24 -5.51 45.79
N PHE A 4 5.64 -4.33 45.66
CA PHE A 4 5.98 -3.16 46.46
C PHE A 4 4.79 -2.79 47.35
N GLU A 5 5.04 -2.59 48.63
CA GLU A 5 4.04 -2.03 49.54
C GLU A 5 4.07 -0.50 49.41
N VAL A 6 2.95 0.09 49.00
CA VAL A 6 2.80 1.53 48.80
C VAL A 6 1.77 2.10 49.77
N VAL A 7 1.99 3.34 50.20
CA VAL A 7 1.01 4.11 50.96
C VAL A 7 0.05 4.80 49.99
N VAL A 8 -1.25 4.62 50.22
CA VAL A 8 -2.30 5.25 49.42
C VAL A 8 -2.81 6.48 50.15
N THR A 9 -2.80 7.64 49.49
CA THR A 9 -3.39 8.89 49.98
C THR A 9 -4.45 9.39 49.01
N SER A 10 -5.46 10.11 49.52
CA SER A 10 -6.44 10.80 48.70
C SER A 10 -5.83 12.09 48.14
N VAL A 11 -5.98 12.37 46.85
CA VAL A 11 -5.42 13.58 46.24
C VAL A 11 -6.12 14.85 46.72
N ASN A 12 -7.43 14.78 46.95
CA ASN A 12 -8.24 15.97 47.31
C ASN A 12 -8.00 16.42 48.75
N ASP A 13 -7.91 15.47 49.68
CA ASP A 13 -7.84 15.77 51.11
C ASP A 13 -6.47 15.43 51.72
N LEU A 14 -5.53 14.89 50.92
CA LEU A 14 -4.23 14.34 51.33
C LEU A 14 -4.32 13.29 52.46
N ASN A 15 -5.52 12.78 52.73
CA ASN A 15 -5.77 11.83 53.79
C ASN A 15 -5.19 10.45 53.47
N TYR A 16 -4.49 9.87 54.45
CA TYR A 16 -4.01 8.49 54.42
C TYR A 16 -5.19 7.52 54.30
N ARG A 17 -5.13 6.60 53.32
CA ARG A 17 -6.17 5.61 53.03
C ARG A 17 -5.74 4.17 53.33
N GLY A 18 -4.45 3.93 53.61
CA GLY A 18 -3.94 2.59 53.94
C GLY A 18 -2.69 2.23 53.15
N ARG A 19 -2.26 0.97 53.31
CA ARG A 19 -1.16 0.37 52.54
C ARG A 19 -1.72 -0.63 51.53
N ARG A 20 -1.10 -0.70 50.36
CA ARG A 20 -1.49 -1.61 49.28
C ARG A 20 -0.26 -2.26 48.68
N ILE A 21 -0.36 -3.53 48.34
CA ILE A 21 0.69 -4.21 47.56
C ILE A 21 0.40 -3.99 46.07
N VAL A 22 1.37 -3.43 45.35
CA VAL A 22 1.32 -3.22 43.91
C VAL A 22 2.39 -4.10 43.24
N PRO A 23 2.01 -5.05 42.37
CA PRO A 23 2.97 -5.79 41.57
C PRO A 23 3.49 -4.89 40.45
N LEU A 24 4.81 -4.76 40.34
CA LEU A 24 5.47 -4.02 39.27
C LEU A 24 6.36 -4.94 38.44
N GLU A 25 6.43 -4.68 37.15
CA GLU A 25 7.37 -5.34 36.26
C GLU A 25 8.79 -4.85 36.55
N GLU A 26 9.73 -5.80 36.68
CA GLU A 26 11.15 -5.49 36.86
C GLU A 26 11.92 -6.28 35.82
N HIS A 27 12.63 -5.57 34.95
CA HIS A 27 13.52 -6.18 33.97
C HIS A 27 14.88 -6.43 34.62
N THR A 28 15.22 -7.69 34.87
CA THR A 28 16.49 -8.08 35.52
C THR A 28 17.64 -8.28 34.53
N LYS A 29 17.33 -8.40 33.24
CA LYS A 29 18.28 -8.57 32.14
C LYS A 29 17.75 -7.88 30.90
N CYS A 30 18.66 -7.27 30.14
CA CYS A 30 18.36 -6.64 28.86
C CYS A 30 19.18 -7.32 27.77
N LYS A 31 18.66 -7.28 26.54
CA LYS A 31 19.40 -7.64 25.32
C LYS A 31 19.20 -6.55 24.29
N CYS A 32 20.16 -6.37 23.40
CA CYS A 32 19.93 -5.61 22.19
C CYS A 32 18.95 -6.38 21.33
N ASP A 33 17.84 -5.75 20.97
CA ASP A 33 16.85 -6.31 20.06
C ASP A 33 16.40 -5.22 19.10
N CYS A 34 15.94 -5.64 17.92
CA CYS A 34 15.47 -4.72 16.91
C CYS A 34 14.11 -4.15 17.34
N ARG A 35 13.94 -2.82 17.18
CA ARG A 35 12.67 -2.17 17.46
C ARG A 35 11.62 -2.52 16.42
N VAL A 36 12.03 -2.56 15.15
CA VAL A 36 11.21 -3.01 14.02
C VAL A 36 11.30 -4.51 13.96
N LYS A 37 10.16 -5.17 13.80
CA LYS A 37 10.03 -6.60 13.64
C LYS A 37 9.51 -6.94 12.25
N GLU A 38 9.55 -8.23 11.92
CA GLU A 38 8.94 -8.75 10.69
C GLU A 38 7.44 -8.43 10.59
N GLU A 39 6.76 -8.39 11.73
CA GLU A 39 5.35 -7.99 11.87
C GLU A 39 5.07 -6.54 11.43
N ASP A 40 6.09 -5.67 11.52
CA ASP A 40 5.98 -4.25 11.16
C ASP A 40 6.21 -4.02 9.66
N CYS A 41 6.72 -5.02 8.92
CA CYS A 41 6.94 -4.93 7.48
C CYS A 41 5.65 -5.18 6.71
N ASN A 42 5.48 -4.48 5.58
CA ASN A 42 4.33 -4.66 4.70
C ASN A 42 4.56 -5.83 3.71
N ASP A 43 3.52 -6.28 3.02
CA ASP A 43 3.56 -7.42 2.06
C ASP A 43 4.59 -7.25 0.91
N ARG A 44 5.04 -6.02 0.65
CA ARG A 44 6.02 -5.68 -0.39
C ARG A 44 7.46 -5.64 0.13
N GLN A 45 7.66 -5.86 1.42
CA GLN A 45 8.94 -5.81 2.10
C GLN A 45 9.30 -7.18 2.66
N HIS A 46 10.59 -7.39 2.91
CA HIS A 46 11.07 -8.47 3.75
C HIS A 46 11.87 -7.87 4.91
N TYR A 47 11.82 -8.54 6.06
CA TYR A 47 12.58 -8.12 7.22
C TYR A 47 14.03 -8.61 7.14
N GLU A 48 14.97 -7.68 7.16
CA GLU A 48 16.39 -7.98 7.20
C GLU A 48 16.88 -7.91 8.65
N SER A 49 16.98 -9.09 9.27
CA SER A 49 17.31 -9.25 10.70
C SER A 49 18.67 -8.68 11.10
N HIS A 50 19.66 -8.71 10.18
CA HIS A 50 20.99 -8.18 10.42
C HIS A 50 20.99 -6.64 10.56
N ASN A 51 20.11 -5.96 9.81
CA ASN A 51 20.05 -4.50 9.74
C ASN A 51 18.87 -3.91 10.54
N CYS A 52 18.07 -4.76 11.21
CA CYS A 52 16.86 -4.37 11.93
C CYS A 52 15.90 -3.51 11.08
N ALA A 53 15.76 -3.83 9.78
CA ALA A 53 15.05 -2.99 8.83
C ALA A 53 14.18 -3.79 7.86
N CYS A 54 13.09 -3.18 7.40
CA CYS A 54 12.29 -3.69 6.29
C CYS A 54 12.90 -3.22 4.97
N VAL A 55 13.17 -4.15 4.06
CA VAL A 55 13.76 -3.89 2.74
C VAL A 55 12.75 -4.22 1.65
N CYS A 56 12.65 -3.37 0.64
CA CYS A 56 11.72 -3.55 -0.47
C CYS A 56 12.13 -4.69 -1.41
N ASN A 57 11.16 -5.50 -1.85
CA ASN A 57 11.41 -6.62 -2.79
C ASN A 57 11.56 -6.17 -4.26
N ASN A 58 10.96 -5.03 -4.63
CA ASN A 58 10.86 -4.53 -5.99
C ASN A 58 12.05 -3.65 -6.41
N ILE A 59 13.24 -4.24 -6.42
CA ILE A 59 14.52 -3.57 -6.74
C ILE A 59 14.51 -2.94 -8.15
N ASP A 60 13.92 -3.63 -9.13
CA ASP A 60 13.81 -3.12 -10.51
C ASP A 60 12.95 -1.84 -10.60
N GLU A 61 11.85 -1.77 -9.83
CA GLU A 61 11.02 -0.57 -9.76
C GLU A 61 11.77 0.59 -9.08
N GLU A 62 12.51 0.29 -8.01
CA GLU A 62 13.35 1.27 -7.34
C GLU A 62 14.42 1.83 -8.28
N GLU A 63 15.13 0.97 -9.01
CA GLU A 63 16.19 1.39 -9.94
C GLU A 63 15.61 2.25 -11.07
N LYS A 64 14.48 1.84 -11.66
CA LYS A 64 13.76 2.62 -12.67
C LYS A 64 13.27 3.95 -12.12
N CYS A 65 12.83 3.99 -10.85
CA CYS A 65 12.41 5.21 -10.18
C CYS A 65 13.56 6.20 -10.05
N ARG A 66 14.72 5.72 -9.57
CA ARG A 66 15.91 6.53 -9.31
C ARG A 66 16.56 7.06 -10.59
N LYS A 67 16.34 6.41 -11.75
CA LYS A 67 16.77 6.91 -13.07
C LYS A 67 16.03 8.18 -13.52
N ASN A 68 14.91 8.53 -12.89
CA ASN A 68 14.12 9.70 -13.25
C ASN A 68 14.20 10.78 -12.16
N ASP A 69 14.79 11.93 -12.50
CA ASP A 69 14.99 13.05 -11.56
C ASP A 69 13.68 13.65 -11.00
N LEU A 70 12.56 13.47 -11.69
CA LEU A 70 11.24 13.97 -11.26
C LEU A 70 10.58 13.07 -10.21
N LYS A 71 11.12 11.88 -9.98
CA LYS A 71 10.55 10.88 -9.08
C LYS A 71 11.39 10.72 -7.81
N ILE A 72 10.77 10.13 -6.80
CA ILE A 72 11.39 9.76 -5.54
C ILE A 72 10.86 8.39 -5.11
N TRP A 73 11.75 7.57 -4.58
CA TRP A 73 11.40 6.27 -4.04
C TRP A 73 10.95 6.40 -2.60
N ASP A 74 9.77 5.86 -2.30
CA ASP A 74 9.25 5.74 -0.95
C ASP A 74 9.57 4.33 -0.42
N SER A 75 10.51 4.25 0.52
CA SER A 75 10.94 3.00 1.13
C SER A 75 9.93 2.40 2.12
N VAL A 76 8.97 3.20 2.61
CA VAL A 76 7.95 2.74 3.56
C VAL A 76 6.87 1.95 2.82
N PHE A 77 6.45 2.44 1.64
CA PHE A 77 5.44 1.78 0.82
C PHE A 77 6.02 0.93 -0.32
N CYS A 78 7.34 1.03 -0.55
CA CYS A 78 8.01 0.43 -1.70
C CYS A 78 7.36 0.86 -3.01
N THR A 79 7.16 2.17 -3.16
CA THR A 79 6.52 2.74 -4.36
C THR A 79 7.28 3.95 -4.86
N CYS A 80 7.22 4.15 -6.17
CA CYS A 80 7.80 5.32 -6.82
C CYS A 80 6.75 6.44 -6.91
N THR A 81 7.05 7.59 -6.32
CA THR A 81 6.16 8.76 -6.30
C THR A 81 6.80 9.94 -7.03
N CYS A 82 5.98 10.92 -7.40
CA CYS A 82 6.46 12.15 -8.03
C CYS A 82 6.89 13.15 -6.95
N ARG A 83 8.03 13.83 -7.15
CA ARG A 83 8.53 14.83 -6.18
C ARG A 83 7.59 16.01 -6.01
N ALA A 84 7.00 16.45 -7.11
CA ALA A 84 6.00 17.51 -7.13
C ALA A 84 4.70 16.93 -7.68
N GLN A 85 3.64 17.04 -6.89
CA GLN A 85 2.28 16.72 -7.32
C GLN A 85 1.47 18.02 -7.33
N GLU A 86 1.43 18.66 -8.49
CA GLU A 86 0.65 19.88 -8.67
C GLU A 86 -0.80 19.53 -9.02
N PRO A 87 -1.79 20.24 -8.46
CA PRO A 87 -3.18 20.08 -8.87
C PRO A 87 -3.35 20.53 -10.32
N CYS A 88 -3.83 19.63 -11.17
CA CYS A 88 -4.09 19.96 -12.56
C CYS A 88 -5.31 20.87 -12.70
N THR A 89 -5.27 21.76 -13.70
CA THR A 89 -6.39 22.61 -14.08
C THR A 89 -7.54 21.80 -14.68
N THR A 90 -8.75 22.39 -14.72
CA THR A 90 -9.95 21.75 -15.25
C THR A 90 -9.71 21.23 -16.68
N GLY A 91 -9.99 19.95 -16.93
CA GLY A 91 -9.74 19.29 -18.22
C GLY A 91 -8.39 18.59 -18.34
N TYR A 92 -7.55 18.63 -17.31
CA TYR A 92 -6.27 17.92 -17.23
C TYR A 92 -6.26 16.91 -16.07
N TYR A 93 -5.51 15.82 -16.23
CA TYR A 93 -5.30 14.80 -15.19
C TYR A 93 -3.82 14.57 -14.95
N PHE A 94 -3.45 14.36 -13.69
CA PHE A 94 -2.07 14.15 -13.29
C PHE A 94 -1.62 12.74 -13.66
N ASN A 95 -0.62 12.61 -14.53
CA ASN A 95 -0.07 11.32 -14.89
C ASN A 95 1.10 10.95 -13.95
N PRO A 96 0.95 9.95 -13.06
CA PRO A 96 2.01 9.55 -12.13
C PRO A 96 3.23 8.92 -12.83
N ASN A 97 3.10 8.47 -14.08
CA ASN A 97 4.22 7.93 -14.84
C ASN A 97 5.16 9.02 -15.34
N THR A 98 4.63 10.18 -15.73
CA THR A 98 5.40 11.31 -16.28
C THR A 98 5.57 12.46 -15.29
N CYS A 99 4.87 12.41 -14.15
CA CYS A 99 4.82 13.47 -13.14
C CYS A 99 4.36 14.82 -13.71
N ARG A 100 3.42 14.79 -14.66
CA ARG A 100 2.91 15.98 -15.36
C ARG A 100 1.41 15.88 -15.58
N CYS A 101 0.77 17.03 -15.66
CA CYS A 101 -0.62 17.14 -16.09
C CYS A 101 -0.74 16.91 -17.60
N GLY A 102 -1.51 15.90 -17.98
CA GLY A 102 -1.89 15.64 -19.37
C GLY A 102 -3.34 16.02 -19.62
N PRO A 103 -3.75 16.35 -20.86
CA PRO A 103 -5.15 16.58 -21.17
C PRO A 103 -5.94 15.30 -20.88
N ILE A 104 -7.13 15.44 -20.32
CA ILE A 104 -8.09 14.34 -20.27
C ILE A 104 -8.51 14.11 -21.73
N THR A 105 -7.82 13.22 -22.41
CA THR A 105 -8.38 12.63 -23.62
C THR A 105 -9.56 11.80 -23.13
N LEU A 106 -10.75 12.39 -23.16
CA LEU A 106 -11.99 11.63 -23.22
C LEU A 106 -11.84 10.78 -24.48
N SER A 107 -11.30 9.58 -24.35
CA SER A 107 -11.06 8.66 -25.44
C SER A 107 -12.39 8.43 -26.13
N ARG A 108 -12.58 9.15 -27.25
CA ARG A 108 -13.70 9.16 -28.18
C ARG A 108 -14.95 9.90 -27.66
N PRO A 109 -15.35 11.03 -28.29
CA PRO A 109 -16.76 11.13 -28.66
C PRO A 109 -17.06 9.86 -29.45
N VAL A 110 -17.93 9.00 -28.92
CA VAL A 110 -18.59 8.02 -29.77
C VAL A 110 -19.43 8.86 -30.72
N ASN A 111 -18.85 9.23 -31.88
CA ASN A 111 -19.63 9.57 -33.06
C ASN A 111 -20.42 8.30 -33.38
N ARG A 112 -21.56 8.15 -32.72
CA ARG A 112 -22.55 7.08 -32.90
C ARG A 112 -23.37 7.31 -34.18
N PHE A 113 -22.77 7.99 -35.16
CA PHE A 113 -23.35 8.32 -36.46
C PHE A 113 -22.35 8.00 -37.57
N THR A 114 -21.62 6.89 -37.47
CA THR A 114 -21.18 6.18 -38.67
C THR A 114 -22.13 5.01 -38.83
N THR A 115 -23.05 5.16 -39.79
CA THR A 115 -24.04 4.16 -40.19
C THR A 115 -23.34 2.91 -40.72
N THR A 116 -22.86 2.05 -39.83
CA THR A 116 -22.55 0.68 -40.19
C THR A 116 -23.86 -0.10 -40.14
N ASN A 117 -24.21 -0.67 -41.28
CA ASN A 117 -25.47 -1.36 -41.60
C ASN A 117 -25.59 -2.72 -40.88
N TYR A 118 -25.32 -2.78 -39.57
CA TYR A 118 -25.53 -3.97 -38.76
C TYR A 118 -26.87 -3.83 -38.03
N ASN A 119 -27.89 -4.51 -38.58
CA ASN A 119 -29.21 -4.65 -37.99
C ASN A 119 -29.13 -5.42 -36.66
N PHE A 120 -28.85 -4.72 -35.57
CA PHE A 120 -29.07 -5.23 -34.22
C PHE A 120 -30.56 -5.08 -33.91
N THR A 121 -31.36 -6.05 -34.35
CA THR A 121 -32.75 -6.13 -33.93
C THR A 121 -32.77 -6.27 -32.40
N ASN A 122 -33.19 -5.20 -31.71
CA ASN A 122 -33.44 -5.20 -30.27
C ASN A 122 -34.50 -6.24 -29.92
N ARG A 123 -34.05 -7.46 -29.63
CA ARG A 123 -34.79 -8.47 -28.89
C ARG A 123 -33.88 -9.04 -27.82
N ARG A 124 -33.60 -8.24 -26.79
CA ARG A 124 -33.05 -8.76 -25.52
C ARG A 124 -33.97 -8.31 -24.39
N PRO A 125 -34.61 -9.24 -23.67
CA PRO A 125 -35.47 -8.91 -22.53
C PRO A 125 -34.65 -8.29 -21.40
N GLU A 126 -35.27 -7.31 -20.74
CA GLU A 126 -34.71 -6.29 -19.84
C GLU A 126 -34.09 -6.81 -18.52
N ASN A 127 -33.98 -8.14 -18.33
CA ASN A 127 -33.75 -8.73 -17.00
C ASN A 127 -32.52 -9.64 -16.88
N ARG A 128 -31.47 -9.47 -17.69
CA ARG A 128 -30.16 -10.08 -17.41
C ARG A 128 -29.20 -9.05 -16.84
N ARG A 129 -28.85 -9.23 -15.57
CA ARG A 129 -27.71 -8.55 -14.95
C ARG A 129 -26.44 -8.82 -15.80
N PRO A 130 -25.57 -7.83 -16.01
CA PRO A 130 -24.31 -8.04 -16.69
C PRO A 130 -23.53 -9.13 -15.93
N VAL A 131 -23.14 -10.18 -16.65
CA VAL A 131 -22.28 -11.23 -16.07
C VAL A 131 -20.89 -10.64 -15.98
N ILE A 132 -20.52 -10.18 -14.79
CA ILE A 132 -19.13 -9.85 -14.46
C ILE A 132 -18.45 -11.19 -14.22
N ILE A 133 -17.66 -11.65 -15.19
CA ILE A 133 -16.87 -12.87 -15.05
C ILE A 133 -15.61 -12.46 -14.27
N PRO A 134 -15.42 -12.92 -13.02
CA PRO A 134 -14.20 -12.66 -12.28
C PRO A 134 -13.03 -13.30 -13.03
N LEU A 135 -11.92 -12.59 -13.13
CA LEU A 135 -10.69 -13.18 -13.65
C LEU A 135 -10.15 -14.14 -12.60
N ASP A 136 -10.13 -15.44 -12.90
CA ASP A 136 -9.53 -16.45 -12.03
C ASP A 136 -8.00 -16.34 -12.07
N PRO A 137 -7.33 -15.97 -10.97
CA PRO A 137 -5.87 -15.90 -10.88
C PRO A 137 -5.20 -17.27 -11.08
N SER A 138 -5.96 -18.36 -10.92
CA SER A 138 -5.48 -19.74 -11.06
C SER A 138 -5.51 -20.23 -12.52
N ASP A 139 -6.03 -19.45 -13.47
CA ASP A 139 -6.13 -19.84 -14.87
C ASP A 139 -4.70 -20.08 -15.44
N PRO A 140 -4.36 -21.34 -15.81
CA PRO A 140 -3.03 -21.68 -16.29
C PRO A 140 -2.60 -20.90 -17.53
N ARG A 141 -3.57 -20.37 -18.30
CA ARG A 141 -3.31 -19.55 -19.49
C ARG A 141 -2.77 -18.16 -19.16
N ARG A 142 -2.89 -17.73 -17.90
CA ARG A 142 -2.41 -16.43 -17.42
C ARG A 142 -1.04 -16.53 -16.73
N LYS A 143 -0.46 -17.72 -16.62
CA LYS A 143 0.89 -17.88 -16.07
C LYS A 143 1.91 -17.19 -16.99
N PRO A 144 2.86 -16.42 -16.42
CA PRO A 144 3.99 -15.89 -17.18
C PRO A 144 4.69 -17.03 -17.93
N LYS A 145 4.95 -16.84 -19.23
CA LYS A 145 5.80 -17.76 -19.99
C LYS A 145 7.25 -17.37 -19.72
N GLU A 146 8.13 -18.37 -19.66
CA GLU A 146 9.57 -18.12 -19.59
C GLU A 146 10.04 -17.45 -20.88
N ASP A 147 10.97 -16.50 -20.73
CA ASP A 147 11.58 -15.81 -21.87
C ASP A 147 12.42 -16.82 -22.68
N PRO A 148 12.42 -16.73 -24.03
CA PRO A 148 13.16 -17.66 -24.86
C PRO A 148 14.67 -17.54 -24.63
N GLU A 149 15.33 -18.67 -24.39
CA GLU A 149 16.79 -18.74 -24.39
C GLU A 149 17.33 -18.43 -25.80
N TYR A 150 18.20 -17.42 -25.89
CA TYR A 150 18.98 -17.16 -27.08
C TYR A 150 20.15 -18.17 -27.14
N LYS A 151 20.18 -19.00 -28.18
CA LYS A 151 21.32 -19.83 -28.57
C LYS A 151 22.22 -19.10 -29.56
#